data_AF-A0A1L9VUY7-F1
#
_entry.id   AF-A0A1L9VUY7-F1
#
_cell.length_a   1.000
_cell.length_b   1.000
_cell.length_c   1.000
_cell.angle_alpha   90.00
_cell.angle_beta   90.00
_cell.angle_gamma   90.00
#
_symmetry.space_group_name_H-M   'P 1'
#
loop_
_entity.id
_entity.type
_entity.pdbx_description
1 polymer ?
#
loop_
_entity_poly.entity_id
_entity_poly.type
_entity_poly.pdbx_seq_one_letter_code
_entity_poly.pdbx_strand_id
1 'polypeptide(L)'
;MSFPEPHIHPPTTTHTHTVILLHGRGSFGPELAEELFSSKTTNNQNLPTTLPNVRWIFPTSRDHWDTKFEEDIPEWFDAYSLTNIEERQELQVEGLKESVKYVLEILKKEIELVGDAGKVFLGGMSMGMAVVMWVVVHYLASAAGKRKALGGVLGFSGWFPFARQIEEFFSTTGAGGPEFQRLILSLLGEPIPVGGDQDKETISPASIPICLLHGTDDAFVSVELGRQAAGVLQKMGVPVEWNEHTVAENEGHWIKESEGFDEILRFLQSRGVK
;
A
#
# COMPACT_ATOMS: atom_id res chain seq x y z
N MET A 1 13.50 -14.38 -10.02
CA MET A 1 13.39 -15.33 -8.88
C MET A 1 11.94 -15.31 -8.38
N SER A 2 11.48 -16.33 -7.64
CA SER A 2 10.15 -16.29 -7.02
C SER A 2 10.14 -15.31 -5.83
N PHE A 3 8.98 -14.74 -5.51
CA PHE A 3 8.82 -14.00 -4.27
C PHE A 3 9.06 -14.92 -3.05
N PRO A 4 9.82 -14.48 -2.04
CA PRO A 4 9.98 -15.23 -0.79
C PRO A 4 8.65 -15.38 -0.02
N GLU A 5 8.58 -16.37 0.86
CA GLU A 5 7.43 -16.52 1.76
C GLU A 5 7.29 -15.28 2.67
N PRO A 6 6.06 -14.75 2.85
CA PRO A 6 5.83 -13.60 3.72
C PRO A 6 6.23 -13.87 5.18
N HIS A 7 6.82 -12.86 5.83
CA HIS A 7 7.00 -12.90 7.27
C HIS A 7 5.66 -12.65 7.96
N ILE A 8 5.27 -13.52 8.89
CA ILE A 8 3.96 -13.49 9.54
C ILE A 8 4.15 -13.38 11.05
N HIS A 9 3.58 -12.34 11.65
CA HIS A 9 3.41 -12.23 13.09
C HIS A 9 1.97 -12.65 13.44
N PRO A 10 1.77 -13.82 14.08
CA PRO A 10 0.43 -14.31 14.39
C PRO A 10 -0.23 -13.46 15.49
N PRO A 11 -1.58 -13.40 15.51
CA PRO A 11 -2.29 -12.79 16.62
C PRO A 11 -2.09 -13.61 17.90
N THR A 12 -2.09 -12.93 19.06
CA THR A 12 -2.00 -13.56 20.39
C THR A 12 -3.36 -13.91 20.98
N THR A 13 -4.43 -13.38 20.40
CA THR A 13 -5.83 -13.71 20.69
C THR A 13 -6.53 -14.22 19.44
N THR A 14 -7.86 -14.40 19.47
CA THR A 14 -8.63 -14.81 18.31
C THR A 14 -8.37 -13.87 17.13
N HIS A 15 -7.94 -14.42 15.99
CA HIS A 15 -7.72 -13.67 14.75
C HIS A 15 -9.03 -13.01 14.30
N THR A 16 -9.04 -11.68 14.23
CA THR A 16 -10.19 -10.92 13.74
C THR A 16 -9.85 -10.01 12.57
N HIS A 17 -8.59 -9.60 12.41
CA HIS A 17 -8.14 -8.69 11.36
C HIS A 17 -6.78 -9.10 10.84
N THR A 18 -6.51 -8.79 9.57
CA THR A 18 -5.18 -8.93 8.96
C THR A 18 -4.68 -7.56 8.52
N VAL A 19 -3.41 -7.26 8.77
CA VAL A 19 -2.72 -6.08 8.24
C VAL A 19 -1.53 -6.57 7.41
N ILE A 20 -1.51 -6.20 6.12
CA ILE A 20 -0.43 -6.52 5.18
C ILE A 20 0.38 -5.25 4.95
N LEU A 21 1.70 -5.27 5.21
CA LEU A 21 2.59 -4.12 5.05
C LEU A 21 3.80 -4.45 4.17
N LEU A 22 4.00 -3.67 3.12
CA LEU A 22 5.11 -3.81 2.19
C LEU A 22 6.29 -2.92 2.60
N HIS A 23 7.50 -3.47 2.55
CA HIS A 23 8.75 -2.75 2.86
C HIS A 23 9.20 -1.80 1.74
N GLY A 24 10.14 -0.91 2.08
CA GLY A 24 10.82 -0.02 1.14
C GLY A 24 11.91 -0.73 0.33
N ARG A 25 12.54 -0.01 -0.59
CA ARG A 25 13.61 -0.53 -1.45
C ARG A 25 14.82 -0.99 -0.62
N GLY A 26 15.39 -2.15 -0.96
CA GLY A 26 16.58 -2.69 -0.30
C GLY A 26 16.33 -3.36 1.06
N SER A 27 15.10 -3.35 1.56
CA SER A 27 14.69 -3.99 2.82
C SER A 27 13.99 -5.33 2.57
N PHE A 28 13.50 -5.98 3.62
CA PHE A 28 12.72 -7.22 3.56
C PHE A 28 11.66 -7.28 4.66
N GLY A 29 10.69 -8.19 4.53
CA GLY A 29 9.55 -8.29 5.43
C GLY A 29 9.91 -8.37 6.93
N PRO A 30 10.82 -9.27 7.34
CA PRO A 30 11.29 -9.33 8.73
C PRO A 30 11.88 -8.03 9.29
N GLU A 31 12.63 -7.26 8.48
CA GLU A 31 13.26 -6.00 8.91
C GLU A 31 12.20 -4.93 9.15
N LEU A 32 11.27 -4.73 8.20
CA LEU A 32 10.14 -3.82 8.40
C LEU A 32 9.32 -4.20 9.65
N ALA A 33 9.13 -5.50 9.91
CA ALA A 33 8.41 -5.96 11.08
C ALA A 33 9.15 -5.58 12.38
N GLU A 34 10.47 -5.79 12.43
CA GLU A 34 11.30 -5.43 13.59
C GLU A 34 11.27 -3.92 13.85
N GLU A 35 11.50 -3.10 12.83
CA GLU A 35 11.48 -1.64 12.94
C GLU A 35 10.11 -1.13 13.41
N LEU A 36 9.03 -1.56 12.75
CA LEU A 36 7.66 -1.17 13.08
C LEU A 36 7.28 -1.57 14.52
N PHE A 37 7.72 -2.73 15.00
CA PHE A 37 7.38 -3.23 16.33
C PHE A 37 8.28 -2.69 17.45
N SER A 38 9.43 -2.12 17.09
CA SER A 38 10.31 -1.42 18.02
C SER A 38 9.75 -0.04 18.44
N SER A 39 8.99 0.60 17.55
CA SER A 39 8.37 1.89 17.77
C SER A 39 7.13 1.84 18.66
N LYS A 40 6.80 3.00 19.25
CA LYS A 40 5.79 3.10 20.28
C LYS A 40 4.77 4.21 20.04
N THR A 41 3.56 3.94 20.50
CA THR A 41 2.50 4.93 20.70
C THR A 41 2.83 5.84 21.88
N THR A 42 2.06 6.93 22.05
CA THR A 42 2.22 7.85 23.20
C THR A 42 2.02 7.13 24.54
N ASN A 43 1.31 6.00 24.55
CA ASN A 43 1.14 5.14 25.72
C ASN A 43 2.33 4.20 26.00
N ASN A 44 3.46 4.37 25.29
CA ASN A 44 4.66 3.54 25.39
C ASN A 44 4.37 2.05 25.10
N GLN A 45 3.41 1.77 24.21
CA GLN A 45 3.07 0.43 23.71
C GLN A 45 3.30 0.35 22.20
N ASN A 46 3.78 -0.80 21.72
CA ASN A 46 3.89 -1.07 20.29
C ASN A 46 2.57 -1.60 19.69
N LEU A 47 2.49 -1.65 18.37
CA LEU A 47 1.26 -2.03 17.66
C LEU A 47 0.79 -3.47 17.99
N PRO A 48 1.63 -4.52 17.99
CA PRO A 48 1.17 -5.88 18.29
C PRO A 48 0.65 -6.06 19.72
N THR A 49 1.24 -5.35 20.69
CA THR A 49 0.73 -5.38 22.08
C THR A 49 -0.62 -4.69 22.18
N THR A 50 -0.82 -3.61 21.41
CA THR A 50 -2.05 -2.82 21.44
C THR A 50 -3.18 -3.49 20.65
N LEU A 51 -2.85 -4.28 19.62
CA LEU A 51 -3.79 -4.91 18.70
C LEU A 51 -3.59 -6.44 18.65
N PRO A 52 -3.87 -7.17 19.76
CA PRO A 52 -3.51 -8.57 19.93
C PRO A 52 -4.31 -9.55 19.06
N ASN A 53 -5.37 -9.09 18.38
CA ASN A 53 -6.19 -9.90 17.48
C ASN A 53 -5.78 -9.77 16.00
N VAL A 54 -4.77 -8.93 15.72
CA VAL A 54 -4.28 -8.67 14.37
C VAL A 54 -3.22 -9.69 13.99
N ARG A 55 -3.41 -10.28 12.82
CA ARG A 55 -2.38 -11.00 12.08
C ARG A 55 -1.61 -9.98 11.22
N TRP A 56 -0.31 -9.83 11.46
CA TRP A 56 0.52 -8.94 10.66
C TRP A 56 1.31 -9.73 9.64
N ILE A 57 1.34 -9.24 8.40
CA ILE A 57 1.98 -9.90 7.27
C ILE A 57 2.90 -8.90 6.60
N PHE A 58 4.15 -9.30 6.43
CA PHE A 58 5.19 -8.50 5.82
C PHE A 58 5.75 -9.30 4.62
N PRO A 59 5.16 -9.15 3.44
CA PRO A 59 5.66 -9.78 2.23
C PRO A 59 7.05 -9.22 1.90
N THR A 60 7.94 -10.08 1.39
CA THR A 60 9.24 -9.65 0.86
C THR A 60 9.17 -9.62 -0.66
N SER A 61 9.75 -8.60 -1.29
CA SER A 61 9.90 -8.56 -2.74
C SER A 61 10.84 -9.67 -3.22
N ARG A 62 10.82 -9.96 -4.51
CA ARG A 62 11.91 -10.76 -5.11
C ARG A 62 13.12 -9.87 -5.32
N ASP A 63 14.29 -10.48 -5.46
CA ASP A 63 15.44 -9.77 -6.01
C ASP A 63 15.13 -9.34 -7.45
N HIS A 64 15.46 -8.09 -7.73
CA HIS A 64 15.33 -7.46 -9.03
C HIS A 64 16.67 -6.85 -9.41
N TRP A 65 17.02 -6.95 -10.70
CA TRP A 65 18.18 -6.25 -11.23
C TRP A 65 17.89 -4.75 -11.23
N ASP A 66 18.63 -4.00 -10.45
CA ASP A 66 18.53 -2.55 -10.47
C ASP A 66 19.43 -1.94 -11.54
N THR A 67 18.82 -1.21 -12.47
CA THR A 67 19.57 -0.63 -13.59
C THR A 67 20.50 0.51 -13.16
N LYS A 68 20.25 1.18 -12.03
CA LYS A 68 21.04 2.33 -11.58
C LYS A 68 22.32 1.92 -10.83
N PHE A 69 22.21 0.92 -9.97
CA PHE A 69 23.27 0.38 -9.14
C PHE A 69 24.01 -0.80 -9.78
N GLU A 70 23.43 -1.38 -10.84
CA GLU A 70 23.99 -2.53 -11.58
C GLU A 70 24.19 -3.76 -10.68
N GLU A 71 23.20 -4.03 -9.81
CA GLU A 71 23.19 -5.17 -8.90
C GLU A 71 21.77 -5.69 -8.65
N ASP A 72 21.66 -6.94 -8.19
CA ASP A 72 20.40 -7.51 -7.72
C ASP A 72 20.12 -7.02 -6.30
N ILE A 73 18.97 -6.36 -6.10
CA ILE A 73 18.52 -5.90 -4.78
C ILE A 73 17.07 -6.30 -4.50
N PRO A 74 16.68 -6.47 -3.22
CA PRO A 74 15.29 -6.64 -2.84
C PRO A 74 14.48 -5.36 -3.13
N GLU A 75 13.77 -5.35 -4.25
CA GLU A 75 12.89 -4.23 -4.61
C GLU A 75 11.64 -4.70 -5.37
N TRP A 76 10.59 -3.88 -5.33
CA TRP A 76 9.30 -4.22 -5.96
C TRP A 76 9.29 -3.96 -7.47
N PHE A 77 10.10 -3.02 -7.93
CA PHE A 77 10.26 -2.64 -9.34
C PHE A 77 11.51 -1.76 -9.50
N ASP A 78 12.08 -1.73 -10.70
CA ASP A 78 13.30 -0.97 -11.03
C ASP A 78 12.99 0.53 -11.08
N ALA A 79 13.25 1.21 -9.96
CA ALA A 79 13.10 2.65 -9.82
C ALA A 79 14.47 3.33 -9.98
N TYR A 80 14.76 3.78 -11.20
CA TYR A 80 16.06 4.36 -11.56
C TYR A 80 16.49 5.57 -10.71
N SER A 81 15.53 6.38 -10.25
CA SER A 81 15.79 7.54 -9.39
C SER A 81 14.61 7.82 -8.47
N LEU A 82 14.91 8.05 -7.18
CA LEU A 82 13.91 8.48 -6.18
C LEU A 82 13.81 10.01 -6.07
N THR A 83 14.82 10.75 -6.56
CA THR A 83 14.80 12.21 -6.60
C THR A 83 14.14 12.74 -7.87
N ASN A 84 14.33 12.05 -8.99
CA ASN A 84 13.61 12.29 -10.24
C ASN A 84 12.84 11.02 -10.63
N ILE A 85 11.69 10.81 -10.01
CA ILE A 85 10.87 9.61 -10.22
C ILE A 85 10.35 9.45 -11.65
N GLU A 86 10.51 10.46 -12.52
CA GLU A 86 10.17 10.42 -13.95
C GLU A 86 11.32 9.90 -14.82
N GLU A 87 12.53 9.80 -14.27
CA GLU A 87 13.69 9.29 -14.99
C GLU A 87 13.56 7.78 -15.24
N ARG A 88 13.60 7.38 -16.52
CA ARG A 88 13.55 5.98 -16.96
C ARG A 88 12.35 5.19 -16.40
N GLN A 89 11.20 5.84 -16.28
CA GLN A 89 9.97 5.24 -15.73
C GLN A 89 9.52 3.95 -16.43
N GLU A 90 9.87 3.75 -17.69
CA GLU A 90 9.55 2.53 -18.43
C GLU A 90 10.10 1.26 -17.77
N LEU A 91 11.18 1.36 -16.99
CA LEU A 91 11.78 0.24 -16.25
C LEU A 91 10.85 -0.30 -15.14
N GLN A 92 9.98 0.56 -14.60
CA GLN A 92 9.10 0.23 -13.47
C GLN A 92 7.94 -0.70 -13.87
N VAL A 93 7.56 -0.71 -15.15
CA VAL A 93 6.29 -1.28 -15.61
C VAL A 93 6.17 -2.79 -15.33
N GLU A 94 7.18 -3.57 -15.69
CA GLU A 94 7.12 -5.03 -15.53
C GLU A 94 7.18 -5.44 -14.05
N GLY A 95 8.06 -4.81 -13.26
CA GLY A 95 8.14 -5.04 -11.82
C GLY A 95 6.84 -4.68 -11.10
N LEU A 96 6.20 -3.55 -11.46
CA LEU A 96 4.91 -3.17 -10.90
C LEU A 96 3.81 -4.19 -11.20
N LYS A 97 3.73 -4.70 -12.45
CA LYS A 97 2.75 -5.74 -12.81
C LYS A 97 2.92 -6.99 -11.95
N GLU A 98 4.16 -7.46 -11.81
CA GLU A 98 4.47 -8.66 -11.03
C GLU A 98 4.16 -8.46 -9.54
N SER A 99 4.59 -7.33 -8.98
CA SER A 99 4.38 -6.98 -7.56
C SER A 99 2.90 -6.79 -7.23
N VAL A 100 2.14 -6.09 -8.07
CA VAL A 100 0.69 -5.93 -7.87
C VAL A 100 -0.01 -7.29 -7.89
N LYS A 101 0.32 -8.16 -8.85
CA LYS A 101 -0.25 -9.51 -8.93
C LYS A 101 0.06 -10.33 -7.67
N TYR A 102 1.32 -10.32 -7.23
CA TYR A 102 1.75 -11.03 -6.03
C TYR A 102 0.99 -10.56 -4.78
N VAL A 103 0.87 -9.24 -4.58
CA VAL A 103 0.15 -8.68 -3.43
C VAL A 103 -1.34 -9.01 -3.49
N LEU A 104 -1.97 -8.97 -4.67
CA LEU A 104 -3.36 -9.38 -4.85
C LEU A 104 -3.60 -10.86 -4.49
N GLU A 105 -2.64 -11.74 -4.74
CA GLU A 105 -2.71 -13.15 -4.34
C GLU A 105 -2.65 -13.31 -2.81
N ILE A 106 -1.79 -12.55 -2.11
CA ILE A 106 -1.76 -12.51 -0.64
C ILE A 106 -3.06 -11.96 -0.10
N LEU A 107 -3.51 -10.82 -0.64
CA LEU A 107 -4.76 -10.17 -0.24
C LEU A 107 -5.93 -11.12 -0.34
N LYS A 108 -6.05 -11.86 -1.46
CA LYS A 108 -7.10 -12.87 -1.65
C LYS A 108 -7.05 -13.95 -0.57
N LYS A 109 -5.88 -14.55 -0.31
CA LYS A 109 -5.72 -15.60 0.71
C LYS A 109 -6.15 -15.13 2.09
N GLU A 110 -5.81 -13.90 2.45
CA GLU A 110 -6.10 -13.34 3.77
C GLU A 110 -7.57 -12.90 3.92
N ILE A 111 -8.19 -12.40 2.85
CA ILE A 111 -9.64 -12.18 2.80
C ILE A 111 -10.40 -13.49 3.01
N GLU A 112 -9.98 -14.56 2.33
CA GLU A 112 -10.57 -15.90 2.48
C GLU A 112 -10.37 -16.44 3.90
N LEU A 113 -9.20 -16.23 4.50
CA LEU A 113 -8.86 -16.68 5.84
C LEU A 113 -9.71 -15.99 6.92
N VAL A 114 -9.85 -14.66 6.87
CA VAL A 114 -10.61 -13.89 7.88
C VAL A 114 -12.11 -13.83 7.58
N GLY A 115 -12.50 -14.17 6.35
CA GLY A 115 -13.88 -14.28 5.89
C GLY A 115 -14.57 -12.95 5.52
N ASP A 116 -13.89 -11.81 5.64
CA ASP A 116 -14.41 -10.50 5.22
C ASP A 116 -13.29 -9.54 4.79
N ALA A 117 -13.41 -8.95 3.59
CA ALA A 117 -12.44 -7.98 3.10
C ALA A 117 -12.39 -6.71 3.97
N GLY A 118 -13.51 -6.34 4.60
CA GLY A 118 -13.56 -5.22 5.55
C GLY A 118 -12.68 -5.41 6.80
N LYS A 119 -12.13 -6.62 7.00
CA LYS A 119 -11.20 -6.94 8.09
C LYS A 119 -9.74 -7.03 7.65
N VAL A 120 -9.45 -6.78 6.38
CA VAL A 120 -8.10 -6.79 5.82
C VAL A 120 -7.68 -5.38 5.48
N PHE A 121 -6.52 -4.98 6.00
CA PHE A 121 -5.87 -3.71 5.73
C PHE A 121 -4.62 -3.96 4.91
N LEU A 122 -4.34 -3.06 3.96
CA LEU A 122 -3.18 -3.10 3.10
C LEU A 122 -2.37 -1.83 3.30
N GLY A 123 -1.05 -1.90 3.33
CA GLY A 123 -0.23 -0.71 3.31
C GLY A 123 1.21 -0.98 2.94
N GLY A 124 2.01 0.07 2.98
CA GLY A 124 3.43 -0.04 2.69
C GLY A 124 4.20 1.24 2.96
N MET A 125 5.51 1.07 3.06
CA MET A 125 6.49 2.12 3.29
C MET A 125 7.27 2.39 2.00
N SER A 126 7.48 3.67 1.65
CA SER A 126 8.31 4.09 0.52
C SER A 126 7.90 3.39 -0.78
N MET A 127 8.78 2.61 -1.41
CA MET A 127 8.46 1.80 -2.60
C MET A 127 7.28 0.82 -2.37
N GLY A 128 7.11 0.30 -1.16
CA GLY A 128 5.95 -0.51 -0.81
C GLY A 128 4.63 0.25 -0.91
N MET A 129 4.60 1.52 -0.50
CA MET A 129 3.43 2.40 -0.70
C MET A 129 3.13 2.57 -2.19
N ALA A 130 4.17 2.74 -3.02
CA ALA A 130 4.03 2.89 -4.46
C ALA A 130 3.35 1.68 -5.12
N VAL A 131 3.67 0.46 -4.68
CA VAL A 131 2.94 -0.76 -5.11
C VAL A 131 1.51 -0.74 -4.62
N VAL A 132 1.28 -0.39 -3.35
CA VAL A 132 -0.05 -0.35 -2.73
C VAL A 132 -0.99 0.59 -3.49
N MET A 133 -0.51 1.74 -3.98
CA MET A 133 -1.33 2.64 -4.82
C MET A 133 -1.89 1.92 -6.05
N TRP A 134 -1.06 1.16 -6.75
CA TRP A 134 -1.49 0.39 -7.93
C TRP A 134 -2.37 -0.81 -7.57
N VAL A 135 -2.12 -1.46 -6.42
CA VAL A 135 -3.02 -2.52 -5.92
C VAL A 135 -4.41 -1.96 -5.66
N VAL A 136 -4.53 -0.78 -5.02
CA VAL A 136 -5.82 -0.13 -4.77
C VAL A 136 -6.52 0.24 -6.07
N VAL A 137 -5.81 0.86 -7.01
CA VAL A 137 -6.40 1.23 -8.31
C VAL A 137 -6.85 0.00 -9.08
N HIS A 138 -6.07 -1.09 -9.08
CA HIS A 138 -6.49 -2.36 -9.66
C HIS A 138 -7.71 -2.95 -8.96
N TYR A 139 -7.71 -2.96 -7.62
CA TYR A 139 -8.80 -3.49 -6.81
C TYR A 139 -10.12 -2.74 -7.06
N LEU A 140 -10.07 -1.43 -7.28
CA LEU A 140 -11.21 -0.59 -7.65
C LEU A 140 -11.63 -0.76 -9.12
N ALA A 141 -10.67 -0.88 -10.05
CA ALA A 141 -10.96 -1.08 -11.48
C ALA A 141 -11.58 -2.45 -11.77
N SER A 142 -11.32 -3.43 -10.90
CA SER A 142 -11.88 -4.77 -10.90
C SER A 142 -13.39 -4.79 -10.58
N ALA A 143 -14.23 -4.23 -11.45
CA ALA A 143 -15.68 -4.36 -11.40
C ALA A 143 -16.20 -5.77 -11.77
N ALA A 144 -15.32 -6.67 -12.23
CA ALA A 144 -15.69 -8.01 -12.71
C ALA A 144 -15.86 -9.06 -11.60
N GLY A 145 -15.71 -8.70 -10.32
CA GLY A 145 -15.83 -9.63 -9.21
C GLY A 145 -16.45 -8.97 -7.98
N LYS A 146 -17.25 -9.75 -7.25
CA LYS A 146 -18.05 -9.39 -6.07
C LYS A 146 -17.16 -9.14 -4.86
N ARG A 147 -16.34 -8.10 -4.93
CA ARG A 147 -15.36 -7.79 -3.90
C ARG A 147 -15.97 -6.82 -2.91
N LYS A 148 -15.84 -7.13 -1.61
CA LYS A 148 -16.12 -6.16 -0.56
C LYS A 148 -14.97 -5.17 -0.48
N ALA A 149 -15.25 -3.95 -0.02
CA ALA A 149 -14.21 -2.96 0.27
C ALA A 149 -13.24 -3.50 1.34
N LEU A 150 -11.97 -3.13 1.21
CA LEU A 150 -10.96 -3.39 2.25
C LEU A 150 -11.28 -2.59 3.51
N GLY A 151 -10.78 -3.04 4.67
CA GLY A 151 -10.92 -2.32 5.93
C GLY A 151 -10.31 -0.92 5.84
N GLY A 152 -9.21 -0.78 5.12
CA GLY A 152 -8.58 0.49 4.80
C GLY A 152 -7.19 0.30 4.22
N VAL A 153 -6.58 1.42 3.82
CA VAL A 153 -5.22 1.44 3.27
C VAL A 153 -4.33 2.36 4.09
N LEU A 154 -3.10 1.95 4.32
CA LEU A 154 -2.06 2.73 4.99
C LEU A 154 -0.92 3.03 4.00
N GLY A 155 -0.38 4.23 3.99
CA GLY A 155 0.80 4.58 3.19
C GLY A 155 1.75 5.46 3.98
N PHE A 156 3.05 5.16 3.87
CA PHE A 156 4.08 5.85 4.63
C PHE A 156 5.21 6.31 3.69
N SER A 157 5.51 7.60 3.68
CA SER A 157 6.67 8.21 3.00
C SER A 157 6.90 7.75 1.55
N GLY A 158 5.83 7.67 0.75
CA GLY A 158 5.87 7.11 -0.61
C GLY A 158 5.31 8.03 -1.69
N TRP A 159 5.14 7.47 -2.88
CA TRP A 159 4.63 8.18 -4.06
C TRP A 159 3.67 7.29 -4.86
N PHE A 160 3.00 7.88 -5.86
CA PHE A 160 2.23 7.13 -6.84
C PHE A 160 3.00 7.09 -8.17
N PRO A 161 3.55 5.93 -8.60
CA PRO A 161 4.21 5.81 -9.89
C PRO A 161 3.28 6.22 -11.04
N PHE A 162 3.80 7.01 -11.97
CA PHE A 162 3.06 7.58 -13.10
C PHE A 162 1.93 8.55 -12.72
N ALA A 163 1.99 9.17 -11.54
CA ALA A 163 0.98 10.14 -11.09
C ALA A 163 0.71 11.23 -12.12
N ARG A 164 1.75 11.81 -12.72
CA ARG A 164 1.60 12.85 -13.75
C ARG A 164 0.80 12.35 -14.95
N GLN A 165 1.12 11.18 -15.49
CA GLN A 165 0.41 10.61 -16.63
C GLN A 165 -1.05 10.30 -16.29
N ILE A 166 -1.32 9.88 -15.04
CA ILE A 166 -2.69 9.67 -14.55
C ILE A 166 -3.44 11.00 -14.47
N GLU A 167 -2.81 12.07 -13.99
CA GLU A 167 -3.41 13.40 -13.93
C GLU A 167 -3.70 13.97 -15.33
N GLU A 168 -2.75 13.82 -16.26
CA GLU A 168 -2.94 14.17 -17.67
C GLU A 168 -4.12 13.37 -18.27
N PHE A 169 -4.19 12.07 -18.01
CA PHE A 169 -5.33 11.24 -18.44
C PHE A 169 -6.65 11.76 -17.86
N PHE A 170 -6.73 12.00 -16.55
CA PHE A 170 -7.92 12.52 -15.89
C PHE A 170 -8.37 13.88 -16.42
N SER A 171 -7.43 14.73 -16.82
CA SER A 171 -7.76 16.03 -17.43
C SER A 171 -8.51 15.91 -18.77
N THR A 172 -8.35 14.77 -19.46
CA THR A 172 -8.96 14.54 -20.78
C THR A 172 -10.22 13.66 -20.74
N THR A 173 -10.27 12.66 -19.86
CA THR A 173 -11.36 11.65 -19.83
C THR A 173 -12.26 11.75 -18.61
N GLY A 174 -11.91 12.57 -17.62
CA GLY A 174 -12.51 12.51 -16.29
C GLY A 174 -11.86 11.42 -15.42
N ALA A 175 -11.88 11.64 -14.11
CA ALA A 175 -11.17 10.81 -13.14
C ALA A 175 -11.93 9.52 -12.79
N GLY A 176 -11.20 8.39 -12.73
CA GLY A 176 -11.74 7.11 -12.25
C GLY A 176 -12.85 6.48 -13.11
N GLY A 177 -13.09 7.00 -14.32
CA GLY A 177 -14.15 6.52 -15.23
C GLY A 177 -13.86 5.17 -15.92
N PRO A 178 -14.81 4.64 -16.71
CA PRO A 178 -14.69 3.35 -17.40
C PRO A 178 -13.45 3.25 -18.31
N GLU A 179 -13.02 4.34 -18.92
CA GLU A 179 -11.81 4.43 -19.74
C GLU A 179 -10.56 4.14 -18.91
N PHE A 180 -10.48 4.74 -17.73
CA PHE A 180 -9.39 4.48 -16.79
C PHE A 180 -9.41 3.03 -16.34
N GLN A 181 -10.58 2.50 -15.96
CA GLN A 181 -10.72 1.10 -15.57
C GLN A 181 -10.23 0.14 -16.67
N ARG A 182 -10.60 0.37 -17.93
CA ARG A 182 -10.11 -0.43 -19.07
C ARG A 182 -8.61 -0.34 -19.25
N LEU A 183 -8.01 0.84 -19.05
CA LEU A 183 -6.56 1.02 -19.09
C LEU A 183 -5.86 0.22 -17.97
N ILE A 184 -6.40 0.27 -16.76
CA ILE A 184 -5.84 -0.48 -15.62
C ILE A 184 -5.89 -1.98 -15.89
N LEU A 185 -7.04 -2.50 -16.36
CA LEU A 185 -7.20 -3.92 -16.65
C LEU A 185 -6.33 -4.38 -17.84
N SER A 186 -6.11 -3.52 -18.84
CA SER A 186 -5.21 -3.87 -19.97
C SER A 186 -3.74 -3.91 -19.55
N LEU A 187 -3.33 -3.10 -18.58
CA LEU A 187 -1.96 -3.04 -18.08
C LEU A 187 -1.66 -4.12 -17.04
N LEU A 188 -2.56 -4.32 -16.07
CA LEU A 188 -2.34 -5.15 -14.89
C LEU A 188 -3.09 -6.48 -14.93
N GLY A 189 -3.86 -6.73 -15.98
CA GLY A 189 -4.62 -7.94 -16.20
C GLY A 189 -5.99 -7.96 -15.52
N GLU A 190 -6.79 -8.95 -15.91
CA GLU A 190 -8.12 -9.17 -15.35
C GLU A 190 -8.07 -9.57 -13.87
N PRO A 191 -9.13 -9.29 -13.10
CA PRO A 191 -9.11 -9.54 -11.68
C PRO A 191 -9.14 -11.03 -11.33
N ILE A 192 -8.46 -11.38 -10.24
CA ILE A 192 -8.58 -12.71 -9.63
C ILE A 192 -9.98 -12.86 -9.01
N PRO A 193 -10.79 -13.87 -9.37
CA PRO A 193 -12.11 -14.08 -8.78
C PRO A 193 -12.02 -14.32 -7.26
N VAL A 194 -12.86 -13.63 -6.47
CA VAL A 194 -13.01 -13.78 -5.01
C VAL A 194 -14.49 -13.98 -4.69
N GLY A 195 -14.90 -15.16 -4.22
CA GLY A 195 -16.24 -15.43 -3.68
C GLY A 195 -17.41 -15.61 -4.67
N GLY A 196 -18.52 -16.20 -4.17
CA GLY A 196 -19.63 -16.78 -4.94
C GLY A 196 -20.77 -15.85 -5.39
N ASP A 197 -21.65 -16.41 -6.23
CA ASP A 197 -22.30 -15.71 -7.34
C ASP A 197 -23.66 -15.03 -7.06
N GLN A 198 -23.88 -14.26 -5.98
CA GLN A 198 -25.25 -13.69 -5.75
C GLN A 198 -25.52 -12.16 -5.74
N ASP A 199 -24.58 -11.23 -5.57
CA ASP A 199 -24.93 -9.78 -5.65
C ASP A 199 -23.96 -8.95 -6.51
N LYS A 200 -24.50 -8.10 -7.39
CA LYS A 200 -23.76 -7.32 -8.40
C LYS A 200 -23.54 -5.86 -7.95
N GLU A 201 -22.75 -5.64 -6.91
CA GLU A 201 -22.34 -4.29 -6.53
C GLU A 201 -20.85 -4.07 -6.79
N THR A 202 -20.54 -3.05 -7.59
CA THR A 202 -19.19 -2.53 -7.80
C THR A 202 -18.71 -1.83 -6.53
N ILE A 203 -17.46 -2.04 -6.11
CA ILE A 203 -16.88 -1.30 -4.99
C ILE A 203 -16.86 0.18 -5.34
N SER A 204 -17.50 0.99 -4.51
CA SER A 204 -17.37 2.44 -4.60
C SER A 204 -15.97 2.85 -4.12
N PRO A 205 -15.25 3.72 -4.84
CA PRO A 205 -14.00 4.32 -4.34
C PRO A 205 -14.13 4.93 -2.95
N ALA A 206 -15.32 5.49 -2.64
CA ALA A 206 -15.64 6.08 -1.34
C ALA A 206 -15.64 5.06 -0.19
N SER A 207 -15.68 3.75 -0.48
CA SER A 207 -15.74 2.69 0.51
C SER A 207 -14.37 2.20 1.00
N ILE A 208 -13.27 2.61 0.37
CA ILE A 208 -11.90 2.24 0.79
C ILE A 208 -11.22 3.48 1.36
N PRO A 209 -11.27 3.71 2.68
CA PRO A 209 -10.57 4.82 3.27
C PRO A 209 -9.05 4.59 3.24
N ILE A 210 -8.29 5.65 3.02
CA ILE A 210 -6.82 5.63 2.99
C ILE A 210 -6.29 6.61 4.03
N CYS A 211 -5.26 6.22 4.77
CA CYS A 211 -4.47 7.10 5.61
C CYS A 211 -3.02 7.11 5.12
N LEU A 212 -2.54 8.31 4.79
CA LEU A 212 -1.21 8.57 4.28
C LEU A 212 -0.46 9.45 5.26
N LEU A 213 0.77 9.06 5.58
CA LEU A 213 1.67 9.74 6.50
C LEU A 213 2.98 10.06 5.77
N HIS A 214 3.51 11.27 5.94
CA HIS A 214 4.76 11.67 5.29
C HIS A 214 5.53 12.72 6.11
N GLY A 215 6.85 12.58 6.18
CA GLY A 215 7.75 13.62 6.71
C GLY A 215 7.89 14.79 5.74
N THR A 216 7.65 16.02 6.19
CA THR A 216 7.88 17.23 5.37
C THR A 216 9.37 17.48 5.08
N ASP A 217 10.23 16.90 5.91
CA ASP A 217 11.68 16.94 5.84
C ASP A 217 12.30 15.63 5.32
N ASP A 218 11.48 14.77 4.68
CA ASP A 218 11.94 13.52 4.05
C ASP A 218 13.03 13.79 3.01
N ALA A 219 14.23 13.29 3.30
CA ALA A 219 15.43 13.50 2.49
C ALA A 219 15.47 12.67 1.21
N PHE A 220 14.62 11.63 1.08
CA PHE A 220 14.70 10.64 0.00
C PHE A 220 13.52 10.74 -0.97
N VAL A 221 12.30 10.88 -0.43
CA VAL A 221 11.06 10.98 -1.20
C VAL A 221 10.37 12.28 -0.81
N SER A 222 10.40 13.26 -1.70
CA SER A 222 9.79 14.56 -1.45
C SER A 222 8.32 14.43 -1.02
N VAL A 223 7.94 15.14 0.04
CA VAL A 223 6.55 15.22 0.51
C VAL A 223 5.56 15.65 -0.59
N GLU A 224 6.02 16.40 -1.60
CA GLU A 224 5.19 16.78 -2.75
C GLU A 224 4.71 15.57 -3.56
N LEU A 225 5.50 14.50 -3.62
CA LEU A 225 5.11 13.25 -4.30
C LEU A 225 4.00 12.52 -3.53
N GLY A 226 4.06 12.54 -2.21
CA GLY A 226 2.99 12.01 -1.35
C GLY A 226 1.71 12.84 -1.45
N ARG A 227 1.83 14.18 -1.46
CA ARG A 227 0.71 15.11 -1.73
C ARG A 227 0.08 14.85 -3.09
N GLN A 228 0.88 14.64 -4.13
CA GLN A 228 0.40 14.31 -5.47
C GLN A 228 -0.34 12.96 -5.48
N ALA A 229 0.20 11.94 -4.80
CA ALA A 229 -0.46 10.64 -4.66
C ALA A 229 -1.83 10.77 -3.99
N ALA A 230 -1.92 11.53 -2.90
CA ALA A 230 -3.18 11.84 -2.23
C ALA A 230 -4.17 12.53 -3.17
N GLY A 231 -3.70 13.54 -3.94
CA GLY A 231 -4.53 14.26 -4.90
C GLY A 231 -5.07 13.38 -6.03
N VAL A 232 -4.26 12.46 -6.56
CA VAL A 232 -4.69 11.48 -7.58
C VAL A 232 -5.81 10.58 -7.03
N LEU A 233 -5.63 10.03 -5.82
CA LEU A 233 -6.62 9.17 -5.17
C LEU A 233 -7.93 9.94 -4.86
N GLN A 234 -7.82 11.17 -4.36
CA GLN A 234 -8.98 12.03 -4.09
C GLN A 234 -9.76 12.36 -5.38
N LYS A 235 -9.07 12.61 -6.50
CA LYS A 235 -9.71 12.80 -7.81
C LYS A 235 -10.49 11.55 -8.24
N MET A 236 -10.06 10.35 -7.84
CA MET A 236 -10.79 9.09 -8.07
C MET A 236 -12.00 8.88 -7.13
N GLY A 237 -12.26 9.81 -6.20
CA GLY A 237 -13.34 9.70 -5.23
C GLY A 237 -12.99 8.86 -3.99
N VAL A 238 -11.70 8.56 -3.79
CA VAL A 238 -11.22 7.83 -2.62
C VAL A 238 -11.05 8.77 -1.42
N PRO A 239 -11.56 8.46 -0.23
CA PRO A 239 -11.35 9.28 0.96
C PRO A 239 -9.91 9.10 1.47
N VAL A 240 -9.16 10.20 1.54
CA VAL A 240 -7.76 10.20 1.99
C VAL A 240 -7.61 11.08 3.24
N GLU A 241 -7.20 10.48 4.35
CA GLU A 241 -6.64 11.15 5.53
C GLU A 241 -5.14 11.39 5.25
N TRP A 242 -4.75 12.65 5.04
CA TRP A 242 -3.35 13.04 4.78
C TRP A 242 -2.77 13.70 6.01
N ASN A 243 -1.71 13.11 6.57
CA ASN A 243 -1.05 13.59 7.77
C ASN A 243 0.43 13.83 7.47
N GLU A 244 0.94 14.97 7.92
CA GLU A 244 2.33 15.35 7.74
C GLU A 244 2.99 15.52 9.09
N HIS A 245 4.25 15.13 9.17
CA HIS A 245 5.06 15.28 10.37
C HIS A 245 6.41 15.91 10.01
N THR A 246 7.11 16.40 11.03
CA THR A 246 8.46 16.95 10.88
C THR A 246 9.39 16.23 11.84
N VAL A 247 10.67 16.11 11.49
CA VAL A 247 11.69 15.49 12.36
C VAL A 247 11.33 14.04 12.70
N ALA A 248 10.84 13.30 11.70
CA ALA A 248 10.69 11.86 11.81
C ALA A 248 12.07 11.18 11.79
N GLU A 249 12.11 9.96 12.32
CA GLU A 249 13.27 9.09 12.27
C GLU A 249 13.72 8.87 10.82
N ASN A 250 14.95 8.39 10.62
CA ASN A 250 15.51 8.13 9.29
C ASN A 250 15.47 9.35 8.34
N GLU A 251 15.94 10.51 8.82
CA GLU A 251 15.99 11.76 8.03
C GLU A 251 14.62 12.16 7.45
N GLY A 252 13.56 12.03 8.26
CA GLY A 252 12.19 12.31 7.83
C GLY A 252 11.52 11.17 7.03
N HIS A 253 12.28 10.18 6.58
CA HIS A 253 11.81 9.03 5.79
C HIS A 253 11.41 7.85 6.68
N TRP A 254 10.57 8.12 7.67
CA TRP A 254 9.95 7.12 8.54
C TRP A 254 8.60 7.60 9.09
N ILE A 255 7.87 6.68 9.74
CA ILE A 255 6.67 6.98 10.52
C ILE A 255 7.11 7.68 11.81
N LYS A 256 6.60 8.88 12.09
CA LYS A 256 7.01 9.65 13.27
C LYS A 256 6.63 8.95 14.57
N GLU A 257 7.61 8.64 15.43
CA GLU A 257 7.34 8.20 16.79
C GLU A 257 7.09 9.40 17.73
N SER A 258 6.04 9.45 18.56
CA SER A 258 4.90 8.51 18.67
C SER A 258 3.68 8.89 17.81
N GLU A 259 3.66 10.12 17.29
CA GLU A 259 2.48 10.74 16.65
C GLU A 259 1.92 9.93 15.48
N GLY A 260 2.78 9.48 14.56
CA GLY A 260 2.36 8.66 13.41
C GLY A 260 1.86 7.28 13.82
N PHE A 261 2.40 6.69 14.90
CA PHE A 261 1.91 5.42 15.43
C PHE A 261 0.54 5.56 16.11
N ASP A 262 0.29 6.69 16.76
CA ASP A 262 -1.04 7.02 17.29
C ASP A 262 -2.06 7.23 16.17
N GLU A 263 -1.66 7.84 15.05
CA GLU A 263 -2.51 7.99 13.86
C GLU A 263 -2.85 6.65 13.22
N ILE A 264 -1.87 5.74 13.07
CA ILE A 264 -2.10 4.36 12.61
C ILE A 264 -3.09 3.67 13.53
N LEU A 265 -2.88 3.77 14.84
CA LEU A 265 -3.75 3.13 15.83
C LEU A 265 -5.18 3.69 15.76
N ARG A 266 -5.33 5.01 15.73
CA ARG A 266 -6.62 5.69 15.57
C ARG A 266 -7.32 5.25 14.29
N PHE A 267 -6.58 5.16 13.18
CA PHE A 267 -7.11 4.74 11.89
C PHE A 267 -7.64 3.31 11.92
N LEU A 268 -6.87 2.37 12.49
CA LEU A 268 -7.27 0.97 12.61
C LEU A 268 -8.46 0.81 13.58
N GLN A 269 -8.41 1.45 14.74
CA GLN A 269 -9.44 1.32 15.78
C GLN A 269 -10.79 1.93 15.39
N SER A 270 -10.80 3.04 14.65
CA SER A 270 -12.05 3.63 14.14
C SER A 270 -12.77 2.70 13.15
N ARG A 271 -12.09 1.65 12.70
CA ARG A 271 -12.58 0.63 11.75
C ARG A 271 -12.73 -0.75 12.40
N GLY A 272 -12.76 -0.80 13.73
CA GLY A 272 -13.14 -1.99 14.49
C GLY A 272 -12.00 -2.94 14.87
N VAL A 273 -10.75 -2.58 14.55
CA VAL A 273 -9.56 -3.30 15.02
C VAL A 273 -9.40 -3.06 16.53
N LYS A 274 -9.07 -4.09 17.30
CA LYS A 274 -9.02 -4.03 18.77
C LYS A 274 -7.78 -4.66 19.35
#